data_AF-A0A1F6AIT6-F1
#
_entry.id   AF-A0A1F6AIT6-F1
#
_cell.length_a   1.000
_cell.length_b   1.000
_cell.length_c   1.000
_cell.angle_alpha   90.00
_cell.angle_beta   90.00
_cell.angle_gamma   90.00
#
_symmetry.space_group_name_H-M   'P 1'
#
loop_
_entity.id
_entity.type
_entity.pdbx_description
1 polymer ?
#
loop_
_entity_poly.entity_id
_entity_poly.type
_entity_poly.pdbx_seq_one_letter_code
_entity_poly.pdbx_strand_id
1 'polypeptide(L)'
;MNKKLLYAILGILLVISGFVIFKAITSKPAEVVEEEPVEVLPEVDASVIVDVTKSRSKDNSVVLSIDGLGGKYTSITYEISYDTQGVVQGVTSQPLNISGKDSFTREDIYLGTCSRNVCRPHLGVKKVSVVIQFTDTSGSRSRFSKDFDL
;
A
#
# COMPACT_ATOMS: atom_id res chain seq x y z
N MET A 1 68.81 13.14 -15.72
CA MET A 1 67.62 12.73 -14.95
C MET A 1 67.60 11.21 -14.87
N ASN A 2 67.70 10.63 -13.67
CA ASN A 2 67.83 9.18 -13.51
C ASN A 2 66.54 8.48 -13.94
N LYS A 3 66.63 7.52 -14.88
CA LYS A 3 65.46 6.78 -15.38
C LYS A 3 64.63 6.17 -14.25
N LYS A 4 65.28 5.77 -13.14
CA LYS A 4 64.63 5.29 -11.90
C LYS A 4 63.72 6.33 -11.23
N LEU A 5 64.11 7.61 -11.24
CA LEU A 5 63.30 8.72 -10.71
C LEU A 5 62.07 8.95 -11.60
N LEU A 6 62.21 8.79 -12.92
CA LEU A 6 61.14 8.99 -13.89
C LEU A 6 60.05 7.90 -13.77
N TYR A 7 60.45 6.64 -13.56
CA TYR A 7 59.50 5.55 -13.28
C TYR A 7 58.80 5.69 -11.93
N ALA A 8 59.50 6.19 -10.90
CA ALA A 8 58.89 6.45 -9.60
C ALA A 8 57.82 7.55 -9.65
N ILE A 9 58.10 8.65 -10.38
CA ILE A 9 57.14 9.74 -10.58
C ILE A 9 55.93 9.24 -11.37
N LEU A 10 56.13 8.47 -12.44
CA LEU A 10 55.04 7.92 -13.25
C LEU A 10 54.15 6.95 -12.44
N GLY A 11 54.75 6.12 -11.59
CA GLY A 11 54.02 5.22 -10.70
C GLY A 11 53.14 5.96 -9.70
N ILE A 12 53.67 7.03 -9.08
CA ILE A 12 52.90 7.87 -8.14
C ILE A 12 51.71 8.54 -8.86
N LEU A 13 51.92 9.02 -10.09
CA LEU A 13 50.89 9.71 -10.87
C LEU A 13 49.73 8.77 -11.24
N LEU A 14 50.02 7.50 -11.54
CA LEU A 14 49.00 6.47 -11.79
C LEU A 14 48.19 6.11 -10.53
N VAL A 15 48.82 6.06 -9.36
CA VAL A 15 48.11 5.77 -8.11
C VAL A 15 47.18 6.91 -7.73
N ILE A 16 47.61 8.16 -7.90
CA ILE A 16 46.80 9.34 -7.60
C ILE A 16 45.62 9.43 -8.57
N SER A 17 45.84 9.24 -9.88
CA SER A 17 44.75 9.28 -10.86
C SER A 17 43.73 8.16 -10.63
N GLY A 18 44.20 6.95 -10.31
CA GLY A 18 43.34 5.82 -9.95
C GLY A 18 42.48 6.11 -8.71
N PHE A 19 43.05 6.73 -7.68
CA PHE A 19 42.33 7.06 -6.45
C PHE A 19 41.24 8.12 -6.67
N VAL A 20 41.51 9.14 -7.50
CA VAL A 20 40.53 10.19 -7.83
C VAL A 20 39.35 9.61 -8.61
N ILE A 21 39.62 8.76 -9.61
CA ILE A 21 38.57 8.10 -10.40
C ILE A 21 37.75 7.15 -9.52
N PHE A 22 38.40 6.40 -8.62
CA PHE A 22 37.71 5.50 -7.69
C PHE A 22 36.73 6.25 -6.78
N LYS A 23 37.13 7.41 -6.24
CA LYS A 23 36.24 8.26 -5.43
C LYS A 23 35.07 8.83 -6.25
N ALA A 24 35.32 9.25 -7.48
CA ALA A 24 34.28 9.82 -8.33
C ALA A 24 33.20 8.80 -8.74
N ILE A 25 33.56 7.52 -8.89
CA ILE A 25 32.61 6.45 -9.26
C ILE A 25 31.83 5.94 -8.04
N THR A 26 32.42 5.95 -6.83
CA THR A 26 31.74 5.50 -5.60
C THR A 26 30.77 6.54 -5.02
N SER A 27 30.92 7.82 -5.36
CA SER A 27 29.91 8.84 -5.05
C SER A 27 28.77 8.80 -6.07
N LYS A 28 27.93 7.78 -5.99
CA LYS A 28 26.62 7.80 -6.66
C LYS A 28 25.77 8.88 -5.97
N PRO A 29 25.31 9.93 -6.67
CA PRO A 29 24.28 10.82 -6.13
C PRO A 29 23.08 9.95 -5.78
N ALA A 30 22.60 10.04 -4.55
CA ALA A 30 21.34 9.41 -4.17
C ALA A 30 20.27 9.98 -5.09
N GLU A 31 19.70 9.13 -5.92
CA GLU A 31 18.54 9.45 -6.74
C GLU A 31 17.41 9.77 -5.76
N VAL A 32 17.10 11.06 -5.65
CA VAL A 32 15.94 11.54 -4.89
C VAL A 32 14.74 11.01 -5.64
N VAL A 33 14.18 9.92 -5.14
CA VAL A 33 12.86 9.44 -5.55
C VAL A 33 11.90 10.56 -5.23
N GLU A 34 11.44 11.24 -6.27
CA GLU A 34 10.40 12.25 -6.23
C GLU A 34 9.13 11.55 -5.74
N GLU A 35 8.83 11.70 -4.44
CA GLU A 35 7.59 11.21 -3.84
C GLU A 35 6.43 11.95 -4.53
N GLU A 36 5.62 11.20 -5.28
CA GLU A 36 4.39 11.74 -5.87
C GLU A 36 3.53 12.37 -4.76
N PRO A 37 3.00 13.58 -4.96
CA PRO A 37 2.19 14.24 -3.95
C PRO A 37 0.97 13.38 -3.63
N VAL A 38 0.95 12.83 -2.42
CA VAL A 38 -0.19 12.07 -1.90
C VAL A 38 -1.40 13.00 -1.90
N GLU A 39 -2.37 12.78 -2.78
CA GLU A 39 -3.67 13.47 -2.71
C GLU A 39 -4.27 13.19 -1.32
N VAL A 40 -4.23 14.20 -0.46
CA VAL A 40 -4.83 14.16 0.88
C VAL A 40 -6.33 14.38 0.69
N LEU A 41 -7.06 13.28 0.53
CA LEU A 41 -8.52 13.30 0.56
C LEU A 41 -9.00 13.69 1.97
N PRO A 42 -10.10 14.46 2.08
CA PRO A 42 -10.69 14.75 3.38
C PRO A 42 -11.14 13.45 4.07
N GLU A 43 -11.09 13.44 5.40
CA GLU A 43 -11.65 12.33 6.18
C GLU A 43 -13.15 12.21 5.96
N VAL A 44 -13.66 10.98 6.07
CA VAL A 44 -15.09 10.70 6.01
C VAL A 44 -15.83 11.34 7.21
N ASP A 45 -17.13 11.59 7.05
CA ASP A 45 -17.99 12.12 8.10
C ASP A 45 -17.94 11.22 9.36
N ALA A 46 -17.84 11.81 10.55
CA ALA A 46 -17.73 11.10 11.82
C ALA A 46 -18.96 10.23 12.16
N SER A 47 -20.09 10.44 11.48
CA SER A 47 -21.26 9.56 11.58
C SER A 47 -21.04 8.19 10.94
N VAL A 48 -20.07 8.06 10.03
CA VAL A 48 -19.76 6.79 9.36
C VAL A 48 -18.93 5.91 10.29
N ILE A 49 -19.48 4.74 10.62
CA ILE A 49 -18.83 3.74 11.46
C ILE A 49 -18.42 2.58 10.56
N VAL A 50 -17.14 2.23 10.60
CA VAL A 50 -16.56 1.11 9.84
C VAL A 50 -16.06 0.07 10.82
N ASP A 51 -16.44 -1.19 10.58
CA ASP A 51 -15.98 -2.35 11.35
C ASP A 51 -15.57 -3.49 10.43
N VAL A 52 -14.55 -4.25 10.86
CA VAL A 52 -14.10 -5.46 10.17
C VAL A 52 -13.90 -6.59 11.15
N THR A 53 -14.55 -7.72 10.88
CA THR A 53 -14.49 -8.92 11.72
C THR A 53 -14.25 -10.18 10.90
N LYS A 54 -13.80 -11.26 11.53
CA LYS A 54 -13.74 -12.58 10.88
C LYS A 54 -15.15 -13.07 10.54
N SER A 55 -15.32 -13.59 9.33
CA SER A 55 -16.55 -14.24 8.93
C SER A 55 -16.78 -15.51 9.73
N ARG A 56 -18.03 -15.70 10.19
CA ARG A 56 -18.47 -16.92 10.89
C ARG A 56 -19.00 -17.98 9.93
N SER A 57 -19.31 -17.60 8.69
CA SER A 57 -19.98 -18.44 7.70
C SER A 57 -19.05 -18.87 6.56
N LYS A 58 -17.99 -18.10 6.29
CA LYS A 58 -17.02 -18.38 5.23
C LYS A 58 -15.62 -18.47 5.81
N ASP A 59 -14.96 -19.59 5.54
CA ASP A 59 -13.58 -19.78 5.95
C ASP A 59 -12.66 -18.73 5.33
N ASN A 60 -11.69 -18.29 6.13
CA ASN A 60 -10.62 -17.40 5.71
C ASN A 60 -11.10 -16.13 4.98
N SER A 61 -12.24 -15.60 5.45
CA SER A 61 -12.88 -14.41 4.92
C SER A 61 -13.17 -13.42 6.05
N VAL A 62 -13.25 -12.13 5.71
CA VAL A 62 -13.64 -11.07 6.64
C VAL A 62 -14.96 -10.43 6.22
N VAL A 63 -15.68 -9.89 7.19
CA VAL A 63 -16.90 -9.12 7.02
C VAL A 63 -16.55 -7.65 7.19
N LEU A 64 -16.77 -6.85 6.16
CA LEU A 64 -16.70 -5.39 6.21
C LEU A 64 -18.11 -4.84 6.41
N SER A 65 -18.31 -4.08 7.48
CA SER A 65 -19.56 -3.38 7.78
C SER A 65 -19.31 -1.88 7.81
N ILE A 66 -20.22 -1.13 7.19
CA ILE A 66 -20.23 0.32 7.17
C ILE A 66 -21.64 0.79 7.49
N ASP A 67 -21.78 1.58 8.54
CA ASP A 67 -23.05 2.13 9.01
C ASP A 67 -22.98 3.66 9.07
N GLY A 68 -24.14 4.33 9.14
CA GLY A 68 -24.22 5.78 9.25
C GLY A 68 -23.94 6.53 7.94
N LEU A 69 -24.16 5.89 6.79
CA LEU A 69 -23.99 6.50 5.47
C LEU A 69 -25.03 7.61 5.20
N GLY A 70 -26.21 7.52 5.82
CA GLY A 70 -27.28 8.53 5.72
C GLY A 70 -27.73 8.84 4.28
N GLY A 71 -27.51 7.93 3.32
CA GLY A 71 -27.77 8.15 1.90
C GLY A 71 -26.91 9.21 1.21
N LYS A 72 -25.86 9.73 1.88
CA LYS A 72 -24.98 10.81 1.37
C LYS A 72 -24.04 10.34 0.25
N TYR A 73 -23.79 9.04 0.16
CA TYR A 73 -22.77 8.46 -0.71
C TYR A 73 -23.38 7.66 -1.85
N THR A 74 -22.77 7.77 -3.03
CA THR A 74 -23.18 7.06 -4.25
C THR A 74 -22.36 5.81 -4.48
N SER A 75 -21.07 5.85 -4.14
CA SER A 75 -20.20 4.69 -4.28
C SER A 75 -19.10 4.62 -3.23
N ILE A 76 -18.63 3.39 -3.01
CA ILE A 76 -17.45 3.09 -2.19
C ILE A 76 -16.48 2.22 -2.95
N THR A 77 -15.20 2.46 -2.72
CA THR A 77 -14.11 1.57 -3.12
C THR A 77 -13.32 1.25 -1.87
N TYR A 78 -13.10 -0.03 -1.58
CA TYR A 78 -12.29 -0.43 -0.44
C TYR A 78 -11.02 -1.15 -0.91
N GLU A 79 -9.97 -0.97 -0.12
CA GLU A 79 -8.74 -1.72 -0.17
C GLU A 79 -8.47 -2.29 1.22
N ILE A 80 -8.24 -3.59 1.28
CA ILE A 80 -7.83 -4.28 2.50
C ILE A 80 -6.44 -4.84 2.25
N SER A 81 -5.47 -4.43 3.06
CA SER A 81 -4.12 -4.97 3.04
C SER A 81 -3.83 -5.73 4.35
N TYR A 82 -3.00 -6.76 4.26
CA TYR A 82 -2.70 -7.62 5.40
C TYR A 82 -1.38 -8.36 5.23
N ASP A 83 -0.71 -8.65 6.34
CA ASP A 83 0.47 -9.52 6.34
C ASP A 83 0.05 -10.99 6.43
N THR A 84 0.66 -11.80 5.58
CA THR A 84 0.60 -13.25 5.67
C THR A 84 2.00 -13.81 5.52
N GLN A 85 2.51 -14.42 6.61
CA GLN A 85 3.81 -15.09 6.62
C GLN A 85 4.97 -14.16 6.17
N GLY A 86 4.90 -12.88 6.53
CA GLY A 86 5.91 -11.89 6.18
C GLY A 86 5.80 -11.31 4.77
N VAL A 87 4.69 -11.58 4.06
CA VAL A 87 4.38 -10.98 2.77
C VAL A 87 3.08 -10.18 2.88
N VAL A 88 3.14 -8.90 2.53
CA VAL A 88 1.95 -8.05 2.44
C VAL A 88 1.14 -8.44 1.20
N GLN A 89 -0.14 -8.70 1.41
CA GLN A 89 -1.12 -9.04 0.39
C GLN A 89 -2.31 -8.09 0.53
N GLY A 90 -3.20 -8.07 -0.47
CA GLY A 90 -4.38 -7.22 -0.39
C GLY A 90 -5.51 -7.62 -1.32
N VAL A 91 -6.68 -7.03 -1.04
CA VAL A 91 -7.90 -7.15 -1.83
C VAL A 91 -8.43 -5.75 -2.09
N THR A 92 -8.59 -5.41 -3.36
CA THR A 92 -9.16 -4.13 -3.79
C THR A 92 -10.49 -4.38 -4.49
N SER A 93 -11.49 -3.57 -4.15
CA SER A 93 -12.80 -3.64 -4.80
C SER A 93 -12.84 -2.78 -6.07
N GLN A 94 -13.75 -3.12 -6.97
CA GLN A 94 -14.26 -2.13 -7.92
C GLN A 94 -15.19 -1.15 -7.18
N PRO A 95 -15.49 0.04 -7.75
CA PRO A 95 -16.49 0.93 -7.18
C PRO A 95 -17.84 0.23 -7.01
N LEU A 96 -18.35 0.19 -5.79
CA LEU A 96 -19.63 -0.43 -5.44
C LEU A 96 -20.68 0.65 -5.25
N ASN A 97 -21.84 0.48 -5.88
CA ASN A 97 -22.95 1.42 -5.75
C ASN A 97 -23.68 1.23 -4.41
N ILE A 98 -23.75 2.32 -3.64
CA ILE A 98 -24.43 2.41 -2.34
C ILE A 98 -25.43 3.57 -2.27
N SER A 99 -25.83 4.13 -3.42
CA SER A 99 -26.76 5.26 -3.49
C SER A 99 -28.02 5.04 -2.67
N GLY A 100 -28.31 5.97 -1.77
CA GLY A 100 -29.51 5.97 -0.92
C GLY A 100 -29.49 4.93 0.21
N LYS A 101 -28.38 4.23 0.44
CA LYS A 101 -28.25 3.29 1.57
C LYS A 101 -27.76 4.00 2.83
N ASP A 102 -28.24 3.54 3.97
CA ASP A 102 -27.71 3.94 5.28
C ASP A 102 -26.60 3.02 5.78
N SER A 103 -26.60 1.76 5.34
CA SER A 103 -25.57 0.78 5.68
C SER A 103 -25.14 -0.08 4.48
N PHE A 104 -23.95 -0.65 4.59
CA PHE A 104 -23.36 -1.56 3.62
C PHE A 104 -22.59 -2.67 4.34
N THR A 105 -22.82 -3.92 3.94
CA THR A 105 -22.11 -5.08 4.48
C THR A 105 -21.60 -5.97 3.35
N ARG A 106 -20.34 -6.40 3.46
CA ARG A 106 -19.70 -7.36 2.55
C ARG A 106 -19.11 -8.51 3.36
N GLU A 107 -19.73 -9.68 3.27
CA GLU A 107 -19.41 -10.84 4.13
C GLU A 107 -18.36 -11.82 3.55
N ASP A 108 -17.90 -11.58 2.33
CA ASP A 108 -17.16 -12.57 1.53
C ASP A 108 -15.80 -12.07 1.03
N ILE A 109 -15.18 -11.15 1.77
CA ILE A 109 -13.85 -10.68 1.41
C ILE A 109 -12.84 -11.77 1.78
N TYR A 110 -12.47 -12.57 0.79
CA TYR A 110 -11.59 -13.72 0.95
C TYR A 110 -10.12 -13.30 1.06
N LEU A 111 -9.44 -13.76 2.12
CA LEU A 111 -8.03 -13.48 2.37
C LEU A 111 -7.14 -14.52 1.69
N GLY A 112 -7.09 -14.52 0.36
CA GLY A 112 -6.28 -15.49 -0.36
C GLY A 112 -6.19 -15.21 -1.85
N THR A 113 -5.59 -16.15 -2.57
CA THR A 113 -5.44 -16.07 -4.02
C THR A 113 -6.31 -17.12 -4.70
N CYS A 114 -7.02 -16.73 -5.76
CA CYS A 114 -7.83 -17.64 -6.56
C CYS A 114 -7.28 -17.71 -7.98
N SER A 115 -7.02 -18.93 -8.47
CA SER A 115 -6.57 -19.17 -9.84
C SER A 115 -7.34 -20.35 -10.42
N ARG A 116 -7.94 -20.15 -11.60
CA ARG A 116 -8.67 -21.18 -12.37
C ARG A 116 -9.62 -22.01 -11.49
N ASN A 117 -10.50 -21.33 -10.75
CA ASN A 117 -11.51 -21.90 -9.85
C ASN A 117 -10.98 -22.60 -8.58
N VAL A 118 -9.67 -22.50 -8.29
CA VAL A 118 -9.08 -22.99 -7.04
C VAL A 118 -8.60 -21.81 -6.22
N CYS A 119 -9.13 -21.68 -5.01
CA CYS A 119 -8.71 -20.66 -4.06
C CYS A 119 -7.76 -21.26 -3.01
N ARG A 120 -6.65 -20.57 -2.76
CA ARG A 120 -5.66 -20.90 -1.73
C ARG A 120 -5.73 -19.88 -0.60
N PRO A 121 -6.01 -20.30 0.64
CA PRO A 121 -6.13 -19.37 1.75
C PRO A 121 -4.75 -18.89 2.20
N HIS A 122 -4.64 -17.62 2.54
CA HIS A 122 -3.50 -17.08 3.26
C HIS A 122 -3.69 -17.30 4.76
N LEU A 123 -2.73 -17.98 5.41
CA LEU A 123 -2.84 -18.39 6.80
C LEU A 123 -2.07 -17.44 7.72
N GLY A 124 -2.55 -17.32 8.97
CA GLY A 124 -1.86 -16.56 10.01
C GLY A 124 -2.13 -15.05 9.99
N VAL A 125 -3.15 -14.61 9.24
CA VAL A 125 -3.57 -13.21 9.23
C VAL A 125 -4.19 -12.84 10.58
N LYS A 126 -3.59 -11.85 11.25
CA LYS A 126 -4.03 -11.36 12.58
C LYS A 126 -4.58 -9.93 12.54
N LYS A 127 -4.14 -9.14 11.57
CA LYS A 127 -4.51 -7.74 11.42
C LYS A 127 -4.78 -7.45 9.95
N VAL A 128 -5.68 -6.52 9.72
CA VAL A 128 -5.99 -5.97 8.40
C VAL A 128 -5.97 -4.46 8.47
N SER A 129 -5.38 -3.82 7.47
CA SER A 129 -5.44 -2.38 7.26
C SER A 129 -6.49 -2.11 6.19
N VAL A 130 -7.44 -1.24 6.51
CA VAL A 130 -8.58 -0.95 5.65
C VAL A 130 -8.50 0.50 5.20
N VAL A 131 -8.62 0.72 3.90
CA VAL A 131 -8.79 2.04 3.30
C VAL A 131 -10.09 2.03 2.51
N ILE A 132 -10.97 2.98 2.77
CA ILE A 132 -12.23 3.12 2.04
C ILE A 132 -12.29 4.52 1.47
N GLN A 133 -12.51 4.59 0.17
CA GLN A 133 -12.82 5.83 -0.53
C GLN A 133 -14.33 5.90 -0.75
N PHE A 134 -14.94 6.97 -0.29
CA PHE A 134 -16.34 7.27 -0.50
C PHE A 134 -16.47 8.34 -1.59
N THR A 135 -17.44 8.18 -2.48
CA THR A 135 -17.84 9.23 -3.42
C THR A 135 -19.26 9.65 -3.08
N ASP A 136 -19.46 10.95 -2.86
CA ASP A 136 -20.76 11.51 -2.53
C ASP A 136 -21.67 11.71 -3.77
N THR A 137 -22.83 12.33 -3.59
CA THR A 137 -23.72 12.70 -4.70
C THR A 137 -23.23 13.88 -5.54
N SER A 138 -22.28 14.67 -5.02
CA SER A 138 -21.67 15.81 -5.73
C SER A 138 -20.46 15.40 -6.60
N GLY A 139 -19.96 14.16 -6.43
CA GLY A 139 -18.74 13.66 -7.03
C GLY A 139 -17.48 13.88 -6.17
N SER A 140 -17.63 14.50 -4.99
CA SER A 140 -16.54 14.69 -4.03
C SER A 140 -16.14 13.38 -3.38
N ARG A 141 -14.83 13.23 -3.14
CA ARG A 141 -14.24 12.01 -2.55
C ARG A 141 -13.77 12.27 -1.13
N SER A 142 -14.02 11.32 -0.24
CA SER A 142 -13.48 11.29 1.12
C SER A 142 -12.87 9.92 1.41
N ARG A 143 -11.99 9.84 2.40
CA ARG A 143 -11.25 8.63 2.76
C ARG A 143 -11.43 8.27 4.23
N PHE A 144 -11.57 6.98 4.49
CA PHE A 144 -11.42 6.37 5.81
C PHE A 144 -10.19 5.46 5.77
N SER A 145 -9.39 5.45 6.83
CA SER A 145 -8.31 4.48 7.00
C SER A 145 -8.18 4.06 8.46
N LYS A 146 -8.14 2.75 8.71
CA LYS A 146 -7.98 2.19 10.05
C LYS A 146 -7.49 0.74 10.00
N ASP A 147 -6.71 0.36 11.01
CA ASP A 147 -6.31 -1.01 11.26
C ASP A 147 -7.29 -1.74 12.19
N PHE A 148 -7.55 -3.00 11.89
CA PHE A 148 -8.41 -3.88 12.67
C PHE A 148 -7.68 -5.16 13.05
N ASP A 149 -7.85 -5.58 14.29
CA ASP A 149 -7.45 -6.90 14.76
C ASP A 149 -8.56 -7.91 14.43
N LEU A 150 -8.17 -9.06 13.86
CA LEU A 150 -9.08 -10.13 13.45
C LEU A 150 -9.25 -11.21 14.51
#